data_AF-A0A8D8IYN1-F1
#
_entry.id   AF-A0A8D8IYN1-F1
#
_cell.length_a   1.000
_cell.length_b   1.000
_cell.length_c   1.000
_cell.angle_alpha   90.00
_cell.angle_beta   90.00
_cell.angle_gamma   90.00
#
_symmetry.space_group_name_H-M   'P 1'
#
loop_
_entity.id
_entity.type
_entity.pdbx_description
1 polymer ?
#
loop_
_entity_poly.entity_id
_entity_poly.type
_entity_poly.pdbx_seq_one_letter_code
_entity_poly.pdbx_strand_id
1 'polypeptide(L)'
;PECILFVTQRLTKYPLLIDPLLKSSREDKIEQEKLQKAMQLVKEILVDVDARVADKEKEDRQLEIFKRIDAKSYAIFKKDKFKKSDIISSNRKLKFEGVATLMQGRSKMQTVLVVVLSDCLFFLLENSHKYSFFTPENKAGVVSLQKLLIREKAGTESRGIYIISSNPAYPEMFELKVQNPKDKNVWIQSIRAAVLDCPSDESEVEDYMTAEQRQKLIDAKQANIREIICKMRQKDFEQAILLEEKIALQLSLLLDNEHHNSDQLGPTVEAFISQYGSYRDLVSDDCDTIEIWKRVLNTIQEISTLAASLYTAATGLPLSRSCSS
;
A
#
# COMPACT_ATOMS: atom_id res chain seq x y z
N PRO A 1 20.98 -24.45 4.32
CA PRO A 1 21.03 -24.21 2.85
C PRO A 1 20.16 -25.19 2.06
N GLU A 2 20.31 -26.50 2.30
CA GLU A 2 19.63 -27.56 1.53
C GLU A 2 18.10 -27.58 1.74
N CYS A 3 17.63 -27.36 2.98
CA CYS A 3 16.20 -27.33 3.28
C CYS A 3 15.44 -26.24 2.51
N ILE A 4 16.06 -25.06 2.31
CA ILE A 4 15.44 -23.94 1.57
C ILE A 4 15.28 -24.31 0.10
N LEU A 5 16.29 -24.95 -0.49
CA LEU A 5 16.27 -25.40 -1.87
C LEU A 5 15.20 -26.49 -2.10
N PHE A 6 15.01 -27.40 -1.14
CA PHE A 6 13.95 -28.41 -1.25
C PHE A 6 12.55 -27.80 -1.25
N VAL A 7 12.31 -26.75 -0.46
CA VAL A 7 11.02 -26.05 -0.44
C VAL A 7 10.74 -25.36 -1.78
N THR A 8 11.69 -24.62 -2.34
CA THR A 8 11.49 -23.90 -3.61
C THR A 8 11.35 -24.86 -4.79
N GLN A 9 12.15 -25.94 -4.83
CA GLN A 9 12.05 -26.95 -5.87
C GLN A 9 10.76 -27.75 -5.80
N ARG A 10 10.14 -27.90 -4.62
CA ARG A 10 8.93 -28.71 -4.46
C ARG A 10 7.78 -28.23 -5.34
N LEU A 11 7.60 -26.92 -5.50
CA LEU A 11 6.52 -26.36 -6.31
C LEU A 11 6.58 -26.84 -7.76
N THR A 12 7.78 -26.90 -8.35
CA THR A 12 7.96 -27.33 -9.74
C THR A 12 7.78 -28.83 -9.95
N LYS A 13 7.69 -29.62 -8.86
CA LYS A 13 7.43 -31.07 -8.94
C LYS A 13 5.95 -31.41 -9.06
N TYR A 14 5.03 -30.57 -8.57
CA TYR A 14 3.59 -30.88 -8.61
C TYR A 14 3.05 -31.12 -10.03
N PRO A 15 3.40 -30.33 -11.07
CA PRO A 15 3.00 -30.65 -12.44
C PRO A 15 3.50 -32.03 -12.90
N LEU A 16 4.74 -32.39 -12.54
CA LEU A 16 5.36 -33.66 -12.93
C LEU A 16 4.72 -34.87 -12.23
N LEU A 17 4.09 -34.67 -11.07
CA LEU A 17 3.37 -35.72 -10.33
C LEU A 17 1.92 -35.87 -10.79
N ILE A 18 1.27 -34.78 -11.21
CA ILE A 18 -0.12 -34.80 -11.70
C ILE A 18 -0.18 -35.36 -13.14
N ASP A 19 0.84 -35.13 -13.97
CA ASP A 19 0.85 -35.57 -15.37
C ASP A 19 0.75 -37.10 -15.56
N PRO A 20 1.45 -37.96 -14.78
CA PRO A 20 1.23 -39.40 -14.81
C PRO A 20 -0.16 -39.83 -14.35
N LEU A 21 -0.72 -39.16 -13.32
CA LEU A 21 -2.07 -39.48 -12.80
C LEU A 21 -3.14 -39.21 -13.86
N LEU A 22 -3.01 -38.08 -14.58
CA LEU A 22 -3.86 -37.75 -15.74
C LEU A 22 -3.79 -38.81 -16.84
N LYS A 23 -2.62 -39.43 -17.04
CA LYS A 23 -2.42 -40.46 -18.05
C LYS A 23 -3.01 -41.81 -17.65
N SER A 24 -3.13 -42.10 -16.35
CA SER A 24 -3.72 -43.34 -15.82
C SER A 24 -5.24 -43.27 -15.62
N SER A 25 -5.81 -42.09 -15.32
CA SER A 25 -7.24 -41.92 -15.02
C SER A 25 -8.15 -41.87 -16.28
N ARG A 26 -7.82 -42.57 -17.36
CA ARG A 26 -8.50 -42.44 -18.67
C ARG A 26 -9.94 -42.93 -18.68
N GLU A 27 -10.30 -43.80 -17.74
CA GLU A 27 -11.61 -44.43 -17.66
C GLU A 27 -12.60 -43.64 -16.77
N ASP A 28 -12.10 -42.77 -15.89
CA ASP A 28 -12.92 -41.90 -15.05
C ASP A 28 -12.82 -40.43 -15.52
N LYS A 29 -13.86 -40.00 -16.24
CA LYS A 29 -13.95 -38.62 -16.75
C LYS A 29 -14.01 -37.56 -15.64
N ILE A 30 -14.64 -37.87 -14.50
CA ILE A 30 -14.79 -36.91 -13.40
C ILE A 30 -13.45 -36.71 -12.72
N GLU A 31 -12.69 -37.79 -12.51
CA GLU A 31 -11.32 -37.71 -11.97
C GLU A 31 -10.39 -36.96 -12.94
N GLN A 32 -10.49 -37.25 -14.24
CA GLN A 32 -9.70 -36.58 -15.26
C GLN A 32 -9.92 -35.05 -15.27
N GLU A 33 -11.18 -34.60 -15.22
CA GLU A 33 -11.51 -33.17 -15.17
C GLU A 33 -10.94 -32.50 -13.91
N LYS A 34 -11.04 -33.16 -12.75
CA LYS A 34 -10.48 -32.66 -11.48
C LYS A 34 -8.96 -32.55 -11.56
N LEU A 35 -8.27 -33.56 -12.08
CA LEU A 35 -6.82 -33.54 -12.23
C LEU A 35 -6.35 -32.49 -13.25
N GLN A 36 -7.11 -32.26 -14.32
CA GLN A 36 -6.80 -31.24 -15.31
C GLN A 36 -6.96 -29.83 -14.71
N LYS A 37 -8.01 -29.62 -13.91
CA LYS A 37 -8.19 -28.37 -13.16
C LYS A 37 -7.08 -28.17 -12.13
N ALA A 38 -6.70 -29.21 -11.39
CA ALA A 38 -5.58 -29.15 -10.45
C ALA A 38 -4.26 -28.81 -11.15
N MET A 39 -3.98 -29.43 -12.31
CA MET A 39 -2.81 -29.12 -13.13
C MET A 39 -2.78 -27.64 -13.54
N GLN A 40 -3.92 -27.09 -13.98
CA GLN A 40 -4.02 -25.69 -14.38
C GLN A 40 -3.74 -24.75 -13.21
N LEU A 41 -4.39 -24.98 -12.06
CA LEU A 41 -4.17 -24.17 -10.84
C LEU A 41 -2.72 -24.21 -10.37
N VAL A 42 -2.07 -25.38 -10.42
CA VAL A 42 -0.65 -25.49 -10.06
C VAL A 42 0.24 -24.69 -11.01
N LYS A 43 -0.06 -24.67 -12.32
CA LYS A 43 0.67 -23.84 -13.28
C LYS A 43 0.48 -22.34 -13.02
N GLU A 44 -0.74 -21.93 -12.67
CA GLU A 44 -1.03 -20.54 -12.28
C GLU A 44 -0.25 -20.13 -11.03
N ILE A 45 -0.21 -20.98 -10.00
CA ILE A 45 0.61 -20.76 -8.81
C ILE A 45 2.09 -20.61 -9.18
N LEU A 46 2.61 -21.44 -10.09
CA LEU A 46 4.01 -21.34 -10.52
C LEU A 46 4.31 -20.01 -11.20
N VAL A 47 3.42 -19.54 -12.07
CA VAL A 47 3.56 -18.23 -12.74
C VAL A 47 3.52 -17.09 -11.72
N ASP A 48 2.61 -17.12 -10.75
CA ASP A 48 2.50 -16.09 -9.72
C ASP A 48 3.72 -16.07 -8.80
N VAL A 49 4.22 -17.24 -8.40
CA VAL A 49 5.44 -17.36 -7.59
C VAL A 49 6.66 -16.82 -8.35
N ASP A 50 6.81 -17.15 -9.63
CA ASP A 50 7.90 -16.63 -10.47
C ASP A 50 7.84 -15.10 -10.60
N ALA A 51 6.64 -14.55 -10.82
CA ALA A 51 6.42 -13.11 -10.83
C ALA A 51 6.78 -12.46 -9.48
N ARG A 52 6.43 -13.10 -8.35
CA ARG A 52 6.74 -12.59 -7.01
C ARG A 52 8.23 -12.65 -6.67
N VAL A 53 8.94 -13.66 -7.15
CA VAL A 53 10.40 -13.74 -7.06
C VAL A 53 11.03 -12.60 -7.86
N ALA A 54 10.61 -12.39 -9.11
CA ALA A 54 11.12 -11.30 -9.93
C ALA A 54 10.85 -9.91 -9.32
N ASP A 55 9.68 -9.71 -8.71
CA ASP A 55 9.36 -8.51 -7.94
C ASP A 55 10.32 -8.31 -6.76
N LYS A 56 10.60 -9.38 -6.02
CA LYS A 56 11.47 -9.33 -4.84
C LYS A 56 12.92 -9.03 -5.24
N GLU A 57 13.41 -9.63 -6.32
CA GLU A 57 14.74 -9.34 -6.87
C GLU A 57 14.88 -7.86 -7.27
N LYS A 58 13.84 -7.28 -7.89
CA LYS A 58 13.81 -5.85 -8.22
C LYS A 58 13.80 -4.96 -6.98
N GLU A 59 13.07 -5.34 -5.93
CA GLU A 59 13.06 -4.61 -4.65
C GLU A 59 14.45 -4.65 -3.99
N ASP A 60 15.07 -5.81 -3.92
CA ASP A 60 16.41 -5.97 -3.35
C ASP A 60 17.45 -5.17 -4.15
N ARG A 61 17.33 -5.17 -5.48
CA ARG A 61 18.16 -4.36 -6.36
C ARG A 61 17.94 -2.85 -6.17
N GLN A 62 16.69 -2.41 -6.02
CA GLN A 62 16.36 -1.01 -5.71
C GLN A 62 17.01 -0.56 -4.40
N LEU A 63 16.98 -1.42 -3.36
CA LEU A 63 17.63 -1.16 -2.08
C LEU A 63 19.16 -1.10 -2.21
N GLU A 64 19.76 -1.94 -3.04
CA GLU A 64 21.20 -1.88 -3.32
C GLU A 64 21.60 -0.55 -3.98
N ILE A 65 20.88 -0.15 -5.04
CA ILE A 65 21.07 1.14 -5.71
C ILE A 65 20.93 2.29 -4.71
N PHE A 66 19.84 2.29 -3.93
CA PHE A 66 19.59 3.27 -2.88
C PHE A 66 20.76 3.35 -1.90
N LYS A 67 21.25 2.22 -1.37
CA LYS A 67 22.38 2.20 -0.42
C LYS A 67 23.64 2.83 -1.02
N ARG A 68 23.91 2.58 -2.30
CA ARG A 68 25.09 3.07 -3.02
C ARG A 68 25.04 4.55 -3.41
N ILE A 69 23.86 5.18 -3.45
CA ILE A 69 23.71 6.60 -3.76
C ILE A 69 24.27 7.49 -2.64
N ASP A 70 25.03 8.52 -3.01
CA ASP A 70 25.49 9.57 -2.09
C ASP A 70 24.31 10.39 -1.57
N ALA A 71 24.20 10.51 -0.25
CA ALA A 71 23.14 11.25 0.43
C ALA A 71 23.11 12.75 0.11
N LYS A 72 24.24 13.34 -0.29
CA LYS A 72 24.31 14.75 -0.69
C LYS A 72 23.90 15.00 -2.14
N SER A 73 23.83 13.94 -2.94
CA SER A 73 23.50 14.04 -4.35
C SER A 73 22.00 14.29 -4.55
N TYR A 74 21.68 15.15 -5.52
CA TYR A 74 20.30 15.44 -5.91
C TYR A 74 20.24 15.73 -7.41
N ALA A 75 19.05 15.60 -7.98
CA ALA A 75 18.73 16.07 -9.32
C ALA A 75 17.47 16.94 -9.27
N ILE A 76 17.19 17.65 -10.36
CA ILE A 76 15.95 18.41 -10.51
C ILE A 76 14.90 17.49 -11.14
N PHE A 77 13.72 17.43 -10.51
CA PHE A 77 12.54 16.76 -11.03
C PHE A 77 11.37 17.76 -11.05
N LYS A 78 10.88 18.10 -12.24
CA LYS A 78 9.92 19.21 -12.43
C LYS A 78 10.51 20.51 -11.83
N LYS A 79 10.04 20.95 -10.66
CA LYS A 79 10.55 22.15 -9.95
C LYS A 79 11.29 21.83 -8.64
N ASP A 80 11.24 20.57 -8.20
CA ASP A 80 11.71 20.17 -6.87
C ASP A 80 13.01 19.39 -6.93
N LYS A 81 13.72 19.36 -5.80
CA LYS A 81 14.94 18.56 -5.64
C LYS A 81 14.55 17.11 -5.38
N PHE A 82 14.94 16.24 -6.30
CA PHE A 82 14.88 14.80 -6.14
C PHE A 82 16.14 14.30 -5.45
N LYS A 83 15.98 13.64 -4.30
CA LYS A 83 17.04 13.16 -3.42
C LYS A 83 16.98 11.65 -3.27
N LYS A 84 17.98 11.11 -2.59
CA LYS A 84 18.07 9.70 -2.22
C LYS A 84 16.80 9.17 -1.54
N SER A 85 16.20 9.91 -0.61
CA SER A 85 14.97 9.51 0.12
C SER A 85 13.80 9.23 -0.81
N ASP A 86 13.74 9.92 -1.94
CA ASP A 86 12.59 9.87 -2.84
C ASP A 86 12.57 8.57 -3.65
N ILE A 87 13.69 7.83 -3.71
CA ILE A 87 13.76 6.53 -4.39
C ILE A 87 12.96 5.45 -3.65
N ILE A 88 12.84 5.56 -2.32
CA ILE A 88 12.18 4.57 -1.45
C ILE A 88 10.83 5.07 -0.91
N SER A 89 10.28 6.16 -1.46
CA SER A 89 8.92 6.60 -1.14
C SER A 89 7.93 5.46 -1.39
N SER A 90 6.87 5.37 -0.57
CA SER A 90 5.99 4.19 -0.40
C SER A 90 5.36 3.62 -1.69
N ASN A 91 5.39 4.36 -2.79
CA ASN A 91 4.74 3.98 -4.05
C ASN A 91 5.74 3.73 -5.21
N ARG A 92 7.05 3.79 -4.96
CA ARG A 92 8.08 3.67 -5.99
C ARG A 92 8.71 2.28 -6.05
N LYS A 93 8.59 1.63 -7.20
CA LYS A 93 9.17 0.31 -7.47
C LYS A 93 10.11 0.38 -8.68
N LEU A 94 11.25 -0.28 -8.59
CA LEU A 94 12.16 -0.44 -9.73
C LEU A 94 11.48 -1.27 -10.83
N LYS A 95 11.36 -0.69 -12.02
CA LYS A 95 10.79 -1.34 -13.20
C LYS A 95 11.88 -1.84 -14.15
N PHE A 96 12.92 -1.05 -14.33
CA PHE A 96 14.03 -1.35 -15.23
C PHE A 96 15.30 -0.62 -14.80
N GLU A 97 16.46 -1.22 -15.06
CA GLU A 97 17.75 -0.55 -15.02
C GLU A 97 18.65 -1.00 -16.18
N GLY A 98 19.60 -0.14 -16.55
CA GLY A 98 20.64 -0.54 -17.50
C GLY A 98 21.70 0.53 -17.69
N VAL A 99 22.89 0.10 -18.08
CA VAL A 99 24.00 1.02 -18.36
C VAL A 99 23.96 1.43 -19.84
N ALA A 100 23.99 2.74 -20.08
CA ALA A 100 24.02 3.32 -21.41
C ALA A 100 24.93 4.54 -21.46
N THR A 101 25.33 4.93 -22.66
CA THR A 101 26.07 6.18 -22.88
C THR A 101 25.09 7.27 -23.27
N LEU A 102 24.94 8.28 -22.42
CA LEU A 102 24.18 9.47 -22.73
C LEU A 102 24.99 10.40 -23.64
N MET A 103 24.37 10.82 -24.74
CA MET A 103 24.94 11.76 -25.70
C MET A 103 24.48 13.18 -25.36
N GLN A 104 25.45 14.08 -25.19
CA GLN A 104 25.24 15.49 -24.86
C GLN A 104 25.84 16.36 -25.99
N GLY A 105 25.00 16.76 -26.94
CA GLY A 105 25.45 17.49 -28.12
C GLY A 105 26.38 16.64 -29.01
N ARG A 106 27.28 17.28 -29.75
CA ARG A 106 28.11 16.59 -30.76
C ARG A 106 29.36 15.89 -30.21
N SER A 107 29.80 16.18 -28.99
CA SER A 107 31.13 15.74 -28.53
C SER A 107 31.19 15.26 -27.07
N LYS A 108 30.18 15.52 -26.24
CA LYS A 108 30.17 15.04 -24.86
C LYS A 108 29.39 13.73 -24.78
N MET A 109 30.04 12.70 -24.25
CA MET A 109 29.43 11.39 -24.02
C MET A 109 29.71 11.00 -22.58
N GLN A 110 28.68 10.53 -21.88
CA GLN A 110 28.81 10.12 -20.48
C GLN A 110 28.15 8.76 -20.28
N THR A 111 28.91 7.80 -19.76
CA THR A 111 28.33 6.51 -19.33
C THR A 111 27.56 6.72 -18.03
N VAL A 112 26.31 6.30 -18.02
CA VAL A 112 25.36 6.45 -16.92
C VAL A 112 24.60 5.14 -16.69
N LEU A 113 24.24 4.88 -15.44
CA LEU A 113 23.21 3.90 -15.10
C LEU A 113 21.84 4.60 -15.22
N VAL A 114 21.00 4.11 -16.12
CA VAL A 114 19.62 4.55 -16.27
C VAL A 114 18.76 3.73 -15.34
N VAL A 115 18.00 4.40 -14.47
CA VAL A 115 17.10 3.76 -13.52
C VAL A 115 15.68 4.22 -13.80
N VAL A 116 14.76 3.27 -13.90
CA VAL A 116 13.36 3.48 -14.22
C VAL A 116 12.54 2.94 -13.06
N LEU A 117 11.88 3.84 -12.34
CA LEU A 117 10.93 3.50 -11.28
C LEU A 117 9.51 3.42 -11.86
N SER A 118 8.49 3.33 -11.00
CA SER A 118 7.09 3.24 -11.42
C SER A 118 6.52 4.55 -11.97
N ASP A 119 7.08 5.70 -11.62
CA ASP A 119 6.59 7.03 -12.00
C ASP A 119 7.63 7.92 -12.69
N CYS A 120 8.93 7.65 -12.50
CA CYS A 120 10.00 8.47 -13.05
C CYS A 120 11.21 7.67 -13.54
N LEU A 121 12.02 8.31 -14.38
CA LEU A 121 13.30 7.84 -14.90
C LEU A 121 14.41 8.82 -14.53
N PHE A 122 15.57 8.34 -14.11
CA PHE A 122 16.74 9.19 -13.82
C PHE A 122 18.06 8.51 -14.18
N PHE A 123 19.13 9.31 -14.11
CA PHE A 123 20.47 8.90 -14.47
C PHE A 123 21.40 8.95 -13.26
N LEU A 124 22.25 7.94 -13.10
CA LEU A 124 23.27 7.86 -12.07
C LEU A 124 24.67 7.75 -12.69
N LEU A 125 25.63 8.49 -12.14
CA LEU A 125 27.05 8.29 -12.35
C LEU A 125 27.60 7.32 -11.31
N GLU A 126 28.37 6.34 -11.76
CA GLU A 126 29.14 5.47 -10.88
C GLU A 126 30.56 6.01 -10.71
N ASN A 127 30.97 6.26 -9.47
CA ASN A 127 32.34 6.63 -9.12
C ASN A 127 32.77 5.87 -7.86
N SER A 128 33.87 5.11 -7.95
CA SER A 128 34.42 4.30 -6.84
C SER A 128 33.36 3.49 -6.09
N HIS A 129 32.50 2.78 -6.83
CA HIS A 129 31.36 1.99 -6.32
C HIS A 129 30.21 2.77 -5.66
N LYS A 130 30.25 4.11 -5.64
CA LYS A 130 29.13 4.96 -5.22
C LYS A 130 28.38 5.51 -6.43
N TYR A 131 27.08 5.74 -6.26
CA TYR A 131 26.25 6.41 -7.25
C TYR A 131 26.01 7.87 -6.87
N SER A 132 25.92 8.73 -7.87
CA SER A 132 25.47 10.12 -7.74
C SER A 132 24.51 10.46 -8.87
N PHE A 133 23.49 11.27 -8.60
CA PHE A 133 22.58 11.74 -9.62
C PHE A 133 23.32 12.51 -10.71
N PHE A 134 23.06 12.13 -11.96
CA PHE A 134 23.59 12.81 -13.12
C PHE A 134 22.55 13.77 -13.67
N THR A 135 22.92 15.04 -13.79
CA THR A 135 22.08 16.06 -14.43
C THR A 135 22.75 16.51 -15.72
N PRO A 136 22.15 16.23 -16.89
CA PRO A 136 22.69 16.69 -18.15
C PRO A 136 22.66 18.23 -18.24
N GLU A 137 23.62 18.81 -18.95
CA GLU A 137 23.74 20.25 -19.11
C GLU A 137 22.44 20.85 -19.69
N ASN A 138 21.84 21.80 -18.98
CA ASN A 138 20.56 22.45 -19.31
C ASN A 138 19.35 21.49 -19.45
N LYS A 139 19.34 20.37 -18.72
CA LYS A 139 18.19 19.44 -18.68
C LYS A 139 17.87 19.00 -17.26
N ALA A 140 16.65 18.48 -17.06
CA ALA A 140 16.29 17.79 -15.84
C ALA A 140 17.08 16.47 -15.70
N GLY A 141 17.55 16.17 -14.48
CA GLY A 141 18.21 14.90 -14.16
C GLY A 141 17.24 13.75 -13.89
N VAL A 142 15.96 14.07 -13.70
CA VAL A 142 14.85 13.13 -13.50
C VAL A 142 13.69 13.52 -14.41
N VAL A 143 13.05 12.53 -15.02
CA VAL A 143 11.99 12.70 -16.02
C VAL A 143 10.77 11.89 -15.61
N SER A 144 9.57 12.46 -15.75
CA SER A 144 8.32 11.71 -15.49
C SER A 144 8.11 10.67 -16.58
N LEU A 145 7.63 9.48 -16.22
CA LEU A 145 7.20 8.47 -17.20
C LEU A 145 5.89 8.85 -17.88
N GLN A 146 5.13 9.78 -17.30
CA GLN A 146 3.91 10.29 -17.94
C GLN A 146 4.27 11.02 -19.22
N LYS A 147 3.57 10.66 -20.30
CA LYS A 147 3.80 11.21 -21.64
C LYS A 147 5.26 11.01 -22.12
N LEU A 148 5.95 10.00 -21.60
CA LEU A 148 7.30 9.64 -22.04
C LEU A 148 7.24 8.70 -23.24
N LEU A 149 8.00 9.02 -24.27
CA LEU A 149 8.10 8.26 -25.51
C LEU A 149 9.52 7.74 -25.66
N ILE A 150 9.64 6.43 -25.91
CA ILE A 150 10.91 5.82 -26.29
C ILE A 150 10.89 5.38 -27.75
N ARG A 151 11.86 5.88 -28.51
CA ARG A 151 11.99 5.70 -29.96
C ARG A 151 13.37 5.14 -30.30
N GLU A 152 13.43 4.32 -31.34
CA GLU A 152 14.69 3.89 -31.92
C GLU A 152 15.28 5.02 -32.78
N LYS A 153 16.60 5.19 -32.74
CA LYS A 153 17.30 6.13 -33.63
C LYS A 153 17.43 5.49 -35.02
N ALA A 154 16.83 6.11 -36.02
CA ALA A 154 17.00 5.70 -37.41
C ALA A 154 18.43 5.97 -37.90
N GLY A 155 19.01 5.03 -38.65
CA GLY A 155 20.35 5.17 -39.24
C GLY A 155 21.22 3.91 -39.09
N THR A 156 22.50 4.03 -39.46
CA THR A 156 23.50 2.93 -39.40
C THR A 156 23.92 2.55 -37.98
N GLU A 157 23.57 3.36 -36.97
CA GLU A 157 23.92 3.11 -35.58
C GLU A 157 22.84 2.30 -34.86
N SER A 158 22.97 0.97 -34.93
CA SER A 158 22.01 -0.01 -34.40
C SER A 158 21.78 0.01 -32.88
N ARG A 159 22.45 0.91 -32.13
CA ARG A 159 22.46 1.01 -30.67
C ARG A 159 21.75 2.25 -30.11
N GLY A 160 21.37 3.20 -30.96
CA GLY A 160 20.81 4.48 -30.52
C GLY A 160 19.32 4.39 -30.18
N ILE A 161 18.94 4.99 -29.06
CA ILE A 161 17.54 5.20 -28.65
C ILE A 161 17.34 6.65 -28.20
N TYR A 162 16.13 7.17 -28.40
CA TYR A 162 15.68 8.46 -27.92
C TYR A 162 14.63 8.28 -26.83
N ILE A 163 14.80 9.01 -25.74
CA ILE A 163 13.78 9.20 -24.70
C ILE A 163 13.26 10.62 -24.85
N ILE A 164 11.95 10.79 -24.98
CA ILE A 164 11.33 12.09 -25.23
C ILE A 164 10.18 12.26 -24.23
N SER A 165 10.26 13.25 -23.35
CA SER A 165 9.10 13.69 -22.59
C SER A 165 8.31 14.68 -23.44
N SER A 166 7.07 14.33 -23.78
CA SER A 166 6.16 15.24 -24.51
C SER A 166 5.31 16.10 -23.58
N ASN A 167 5.69 16.23 -22.31
CA ASN A 167 5.02 17.10 -21.36
C ASN A 167 5.25 18.58 -21.74
N PRO A 168 4.19 19.38 -22.00
CA PRO A 168 4.35 20.78 -22.40
C PRO A 168 5.04 21.65 -21.35
N ALA A 169 4.90 21.32 -20.06
CA ALA A 169 5.51 22.08 -18.97
C ALA A 169 7.01 21.80 -18.82
N TYR A 170 7.44 20.57 -19.15
CA TYR A 170 8.82 20.11 -18.97
C TYR A 170 9.26 19.22 -20.15
N PRO A 171 9.35 19.76 -21.38
CA PRO A 171 9.72 18.98 -22.55
C PRO A 171 11.21 18.64 -22.50
N GLU A 172 11.53 17.35 -22.63
CA GLU A 172 12.90 16.86 -22.53
C GLU A 172 13.18 15.81 -23.61
N MET A 173 14.41 15.77 -24.12
CA MET A 173 14.83 14.76 -25.09
C MET A 173 16.24 14.28 -24.78
N PHE A 174 16.42 12.98 -24.58
CA PHE A 174 17.70 12.35 -24.30
C PHE A 174 18.05 11.36 -25.41
N GLU A 175 19.31 11.40 -25.83
CA GLU A 175 19.87 10.43 -26.76
C GLU A 175 20.76 9.47 -25.98
N LEU A 176 20.40 8.19 -25.98
CA LEU A 176 21.16 7.14 -25.33
C LEU A 176 21.71 6.17 -26.37
N LYS A 177 22.92 5.68 -26.13
CA LYS A 177 23.52 4.57 -26.84
C LYS A 177 23.64 3.39 -25.90
N VAL A 178 22.84 2.35 -26.15
CA VAL A 178 22.88 1.11 -25.38
C VAL A 178 24.25 0.46 -25.60
N GLN A 179 24.86 -0.06 -24.53
CA GLN A 179 26.19 -0.67 -24.63
C GLN A 179 26.20 -1.86 -25.61
N ASN A 180 25.19 -2.73 -25.48
CA ASN A 180 25.03 -3.93 -26.28
C ASN A 180 23.82 -3.77 -27.23
N PRO A 181 24.00 -3.89 -28.57
CA PRO A 181 22.90 -3.71 -29.53
C PRO A 181 21.74 -4.69 -29.34
N LYS A 182 22.02 -5.90 -28.83
CA LYS A 182 21.01 -6.94 -28.59
C LYS A 182 20.00 -6.53 -27.52
N ASP A 183 20.42 -5.71 -26.56
CA ASP A 183 19.59 -5.30 -25.43
C ASP A 183 18.66 -4.14 -25.78
N LYS A 184 18.87 -3.48 -26.94
CA LYS A 184 18.07 -2.33 -27.38
C LYS A 184 16.57 -2.61 -27.35
N ASN A 185 16.14 -3.79 -27.82
CA ASN A 185 14.73 -4.16 -27.81
C ASN A 185 14.20 -4.35 -26.39
N VAL A 186 15.00 -4.93 -25.50
CA VAL A 186 14.66 -5.09 -24.08
C VAL A 186 14.50 -3.74 -23.40
N TRP A 187 15.40 -2.78 -23.66
CA TRP A 187 15.28 -1.41 -23.18
C TRP A 187 13.98 -0.74 -23.64
N ILE A 188 13.70 -0.79 -24.95
CA ILE A 188 12.50 -0.19 -25.53
C ILE A 188 11.23 -0.82 -24.94
N GLN A 189 11.16 -2.14 -24.85
CA GLN A 189 9.99 -2.86 -24.32
C GLN A 189 9.81 -2.60 -22.83
N SER A 190 10.88 -2.65 -22.04
CA SER A 190 10.81 -2.47 -20.58
C SER A 190 10.38 -1.05 -20.21
N ILE A 191 10.94 -0.04 -20.88
CA ILE A 191 10.57 1.36 -20.64
C ILE A 191 9.14 1.62 -21.12
N ARG A 192 8.71 1.05 -22.26
CA ARG A 192 7.30 1.16 -22.70
C ARG A 192 6.33 0.53 -21.70
N ALA A 193 6.66 -0.65 -21.19
CA ALA A 193 5.85 -1.31 -20.17
C ALA A 193 5.76 -0.45 -18.89
N ALA A 194 6.88 0.12 -18.44
CA ALA A 194 6.90 1.03 -17.30
C ALA A 194 6.06 2.30 -17.53
N VAL A 195 6.07 2.86 -18.75
CA VAL A 195 5.23 4.02 -19.12
C VAL A 195 3.74 3.66 -19.13
N LEU A 196 3.38 2.48 -19.63
CA LEU A 196 1.98 2.00 -19.64
C LEU A 196 1.46 1.75 -18.21
N ASP A 197 2.30 1.19 -17.34
CA ASP A 197 1.99 0.95 -15.93
C ASP A 197 2.04 2.21 -15.05
N CYS A 198 2.51 3.34 -15.60
CA CYS A 198 2.73 4.56 -14.82
C CYS A 198 1.39 5.11 -14.33
N PRO A 199 1.23 5.37 -13.01
CA PRO A 199 0.03 6.01 -12.48
C PRO A 199 -0.21 7.36 -13.16
N SER A 200 -1.49 7.67 -13.44
CA SER A 200 -1.87 8.99 -13.94
C SER A 200 -1.57 10.05 -12.88
N ASP A 201 -1.01 11.18 -13.27
CA ASP A 201 -0.82 12.30 -12.36
C ASP A 201 -2.16 13.00 -12.18
N GLU A 202 -2.86 12.72 -11.08
CA GLU A 202 -3.98 13.58 -10.68
C GLU A 202 -3.49 15.02 -10.41
N SER A 203 -2.22 15.19 -10.02
CA SER A 203 -1.64 16.51 -9.73
C SER A 203 -1.41 17.37 -10.98
N GLU A 204 -1.13 16.76 -12.15
CA GLU A 204 -1.08 17.53 -13.41
C GLU A 204 -2.47 18.06 -13.77
N VAL A 205 -3.53 17.29 -13.49
CA VAL A 205 -4.89 17.79 -13.71
C VAL A 205 -5.13 19.02 -12.84
N GLU A 206 -4.73 19.02 -11.57
CA GLU A 206 -4.89 20.17 -10.66
C GLU A 206 -4.12 21.44 -11.10
N ASP A 207 -2.99 21.30 -11.80
CA ASP A 207 -2.15 22.43 -12.26
C ASP A 207 -2.68 23.13 -13.52
N TYR A 208 -3.44 22.42 -14.38
CA TYR A 208 -4.11 23.02 -15.55
C TYR A 208 -5.55 23.48 -15.25
N MET A 209 -6.04 23.28 -14.02
CA MET A 209 -7.41 23.62 -13.63
C MET A 209 -7.49 25.08 -13.18
N THR A 210 -8.52 25.77 -13.66
CA THR A 210 -8.84 27.13 -13.21
C THR A 210 -9.15 27.15 -11.71
N ALA A 211 -8.95 28.30 -11.06
CA ALA A 211 -9.23 28.46 -9.63
C ALA A 211 -10.65 28.04 -9.24
N GLU A 212 -11.63 28.28 -10.12
CA GLU A 212 -13.03 27.88 -9.92
C GLU A 212 -13.23 26.36 -9.98
N GLN A 213 -12.55 25.67 -10.89
CA GLN A 213 -12.59 24.22 -10.98
C GLN A 213 -11.89 23.55 -9.79
N ARG A 214 -10.79 24.14 -9.31
CA ARG A 214 -10.10 23.68 -8.08
C ARG A 214 -11.01 23.83 -6.86
N GLN A 215 -11.71 24.96 -6.74
CA GLN A 215 -12.66 25.17 -5.65
C GLN A 215 -13.80 24.15 -5.68
N LYS A 216 -14.42 23.92 -6.85
CA LYS A 216 -15.47 22.89 -7.01
C LYS A 216 -15.02 21.49 -6.60
N LEU A 217 -13.77 21.12 -6.89
CA LEU A 217 -13.21 19.82 -6.54
C LEU A 217 -12.95 19.68 -5.03
N ILE A 218 -12.49 20.76 -4.39
CA ILE A 218 -12.36 20.84 -2.93
C ILE A 218 -13.73 20.73 -2.27
N ASP A 219 -14.72 21.47 -2.75
CA ASP A 219 -16.08 21.45 -2.22
C ASP A 219 -16.72 20.06 -2.38
N ALA A 220 -16.52 19.40 -3.53
CA ALA A 220 -16.98 18.03 -3.76
C ALA A 220 -16.29 17.02 -2.84
N LYS A 221 -14.96 17.13 -2.65
CA LYS A 221 -14.22 16.30 -1.68
C LYS A 221 -14.75 16.52 -0.25
N GLN A 222 -15.00 17.76 0.14
CA GLN A 222 -15.57 18.09 1.45
C GLN A 222 -16.99 17.54 1.61
N ALA A 223 -17.83 17.62 0.59
CA ALA A 223 -19.18 17.05 0.60
C ALA A 223 -19.14 15.52 0.78
N ASN A 224 -18.24 14.84 0.07
CA ASN A 224 -18.05 13.39 0.21
C ASN A 224 -17.55 13.01 1.62
N ILE A 225 -16.59 13.77 2.18
CA ILE A 225 -16.13 13.56 3.56
C ILE A 225 -17.30 13.70 4.55
N ARG A 226 -18.12 14.75 4.40
CA ARG A 226 -19.32 14.94 5.22
C ARG A 226 -20.29 13.77 5.10
N GLU A 227 -20.53 13.27 3.89
CA GLU A 227 -21.39 12.11 3.65
C GLU A 227 -20.85 10.85 4.34
N ILE A 228 -19.55 10.58 4.24
CA ILE A 228 -18.91 9.44 4.91
C ILE A 228 -19.04 9.56 6.43
N ILE A 229 -18.80 10.75 6.99
CA ILE A 229 -18.97 11.00 8.43
C ILE A 229 -20.42 10.76 8.86
N CYS A 230 -21.41 11.25 8.10
CA CYS A 230 -22.83 10.98 8.40
C CYS A 230 -23.14 9.48 8.37
N LYS A 231 -22.62 8.73 7.39
CA LYS A 231 -22.79 7.27 7.32
C LYS A 231 -22.13 6.57 8.52
N MET A 232 -20.95 7.01 8.94
CA MET A 232 -20.29 6.48 10.13
C MET A 232 -21.13 6.73 11.38
N ARG A 233 -21.62 7.96 11.58
CA ARG A 233 -22.49 8.30 12.73
C ARG A 233 -23.79 7.49 12.73
N GLN A 234 -24.40 7.28 11.57
CA GLN A 234 -25.56 6.41 11.44
C GLN A 234 -25.24 4.98 11.90
N LYS A 235 -24.06 4.45 11.54
CA LYS A 235 -23.62 3.13 11.98
C LYS A 235 -23.36 3.07 13.48
N ASP A 236 -22.77 4.11 14.06
CA ASP A 236 -22.57 4.21 15.51
C ASP A 236 -23.92 4.21 16.25
N PHE A 237 -24.93 4.90 15.69
CA PHE A 237 -26.27 4.93 16.26
C PHE A 237 -26.98 3.56 16.19
N GLU A 238 -26.86 2.86 15.05
CA GLU A 238 -27.33 1.47 14.91
C GLU A 238 -26.66 0.54 15.95
N GLN A 239 -25.36 0.70 16.19
CA GLN A 239 -24.64 -0.07 17.21
C GLN A 239 -25.13 0.24 18.63
N ALA A 240 -25.40 1.51 18.94
CA ALA A 240 -25.94 1.91 20.24
C ALA A 240 -27.29 1.22 20.54
N ILE A 241 -28.18 1.15 19.53
CA ILE A 241 -29.47 0.44 19.67
C ILE A 241 -29.25 -1.05 19.92
N LEU A 242 -28.38 -1.70 19.15
CA LEU A 242 -28.07 -3.12 19.33
C LEU A 242 -27.48 -3.44 20.71
N LEU A 243 -26.68 -2.52 21.27
CA LEU A 243 -26.14 -2.66 22.63
C LEU A 243 -27.25 -2.58 23.69
N GLU A 244 -28.21 -1.67 23.53
CA GLU A 244 -29.37 -1.56 24.43
C GLU A 244 -30.24 -2.81 24.38
N GLU A 245 -30.53 -3.33 23.18
CA GLU A 245 -31.26 -4.59 23.00
C GLU A 245 -30.52 -5.77 23.65
N LYS A 246 -29.18 -5.83 23.51
CA LYS A 246 -28.37 -6.87 24.15
C LYS A 246 -28.44 -6.80 25.67
N ILE A 247 -28.36 -5.61 26.27
CA ILE A 247 -28.50 -5.44 27.72
C ILE A 247 -29.90 -5.84 28.19
N ALA A 248 -30.94 -5.51 27.43
CA ALA A 248 -32.30 -5.94 27.74
C ALA A 248 -32.41 -7.47 27.82
N LEU A 249 -31.81 -8.20 26.88
CA LEU A 249 -31.75 -9.66 26.91
C LEU A 249 -30.94 -10.20 28.09
N GLN A 250 -29.81 -9.57 28.42
CA GLN A 250 -29.00 -9.96 29.58
C GLN A 250 -29.74 -9.76 30.90
N LEU A 251 -30.47 -8.65 31.06
CA LEU A 251 -31.32 -8.40 32.22
C LEU A 251 -32.46 -9.41 32.30
N SER A 252 -33.10 -9.74 31.18
CA SER A 252 -34.13 -10.78 31.13
C SER A 252 -33.59 -12.15 31.57
N LEU A 253 -32.37 -12.52 31.14
CA LEU A 253 -31.72 -13.76 31.56
C LEU A 253 -31.40 -13.77 33.06
N LEU A 254 -30.95 -12.64 33.61
CA LEU A 254 -30.68 -12.50 35.04
C LEU A 254 -31.98 -12.63 35.86
N LEU A 255 -33.05 -11.99 35.42
CA LEU A 255 -34.36 -12.10 36.07
C LEU A 255 -34.89 -13.53 36.03
N ASP A 256 -34.78 -14.23 34.90
CA ASP A 256 -35.23 -15.62 34.77
C ASP A 256 -34.45 -16.56 35.72
N ASN A 257 -33.14 -16.32 35.92
CA ASN A 257 -32.33 -17.04 36.89
C ASN A 257 -32.70 -16.73 38.36
N GLU A 258 -33.11 -15.50 38.67
CA GLU A 258 -33.50 -15.06 40.02
C GLU A 258 -34.91 -15.55 40.42
N HIS A 259 -35.82 -15.80 39.47
CA HIS A 259 -37.16 -16.37 39.76
C HIS A 259 -37.11 -17.81 40.31
N HIS A 260 -35.94 -18.46 40.32
CA HIS A 260 -35.72 -19.70 41.06
C HIS A 260 -35.37 -19.51 42.55
N ASN A 261 -35.16 -18.28 43.03
CA ASN A 261 -34.92 -17.94 44.43
C ASN A 261 -35.57 -16.59 44.83
N SER A 262 -36.84 -16.64 45.24
CA SER A 262 -37.59 -15.63 46.03
C SER A 262 -38.11 -14.34 45.34
N ASP A 263 -39.28 -13.88 45.82
CA ASP A 263 -40.16 -12.80 45.34
C ASP A 263 -39.57 -11.37 45.42
N GLN A 264 -38.52 -11.05 44.66
CA GLN A 264 -38.12 -9.65 44.42
C GLN A 264 -38.14 -9.32 42.92
N LEU A 265 -39.00 -8.36 42.53
CA LEU A 265 -38.97 -7.79 41.18
C LEU A 265 -37.64 -7.04 41.00
N GLY A 266 -36.72 -7.63 40.23
CA GLY A 266 -35.50 -6.94 39.80
C GLY A 266 -35.79 -5.75 38.88
N PRO A 267 -34.81 -4.85 38.67
CA PRO A 267 -35.01 -3.61 37.94
C PRO A 267 -35.36 -3.86 36.47
N THR A 268 -36.34 -3.11 35.94
CA THR A 268 -36.73 -3.17 34.53
C THR A 268 -35.64 -2.55 33.64
N VAL A 269 -35.62 -2.93 32.36
CA VAL A 269 -34.69 -2.39 31.35
C VAL A 269 -34.77 -0.86 31.29
N GLU A 270 -35.97 -0.29 31.41
CA GLU A 270 -36.21 1.16 31.43
C GLU A 270 -35.62 1.81 32.69
N ALA A 271 -35.70 1.16 33.85
CA ALA A 271 -35.08 1.66 35.08
C ALA A 271 -33.55 1.62 35.00
N PHE A 272 -32.99 0.57 34.37
CA PHE A 272 -31.55 0.46 34.15
C PHE A 272 -31.03 1.53 33.19
N ILE A 273 -31.67 1.72 32.04
CA ILE A 273 -31.28 2.76 31.07
C ILE A 273 -31.45 4.16 31.69
N SER A 274 -32.50 4.38 32.48
CA SER A 274 -32.70 5.66 33.18
C SER A 274 -31.67 5.92 34.29
N GLN A 275 -31.11 4.88 34.90
CA GLN A 275 -30.12 5.00 35.99
C GLN A 275 -28.69 5.14 35.47
N TYR A 276 -28.34 4.45 34.39
CA TYR A 276 -26.96 4.35 33.89
C TYR A 276 -26.72 5.07 32.55
N GLY A 277 -27.78 5.61 31.92
CA GLY A 277 -27.71 6.36 30.68
C GLY A 277 -27.90 5.49 29.43
N SER A 278 -28.32 6.13 28.33
CA SER A 278 -28.52 5.48 27.03
C SER A 278 -27.22 5.45 26.22
N TYR A 279 -26.99 4.36 25.49
CA TYR A 279 -25.87 4.31 24.53
C TYR A 279 -26.06 5.30 23.39
N ARG A 280 -27.30 5.69 23.10
CA ARG A 280 -27.63 6.65 22.04
C ARG A 280 -27.15 8.05 22.40
N ASP A 281 -27.15 8.39 23.70
CA ASP A 281 -26.67 9.68 24.19
C ASP A 281 -25.17 9.87 23.95
N LEU A 282 -24.40 8.77 23.98
CA LEU A 282 -22.95 8.75 23.71
C LEU A 282 -22.61 9.00 22.23
N VAL A 283 -23.59 8.87 21.34
CA VAL A 283 -23.41 8.94 19.88
C VAL A 283 -24.08 10.20 19.28
N SER A 284 -24.78 10.99 20.08
CA SER A 284 -25.50 12.18 19.63
C SER A 284 -24.57 13.35 19.23
N ASP A 285 -25.05 14.18 18.29
CA ASP A 285 -24.29 15.13 17.47
C ASP A 285 -23.59 16.30 18.20
N ASP A 286 -23.81 16.49 19.51
CA ASP A 286 -23.29 17.64 20.29
C ASP A 286 -22.26 17.27 21.37
N CYS A 287 -21.67 16.08 21.29
CA CYS A 287 -20.75 15.67 22.33
C CYS A 287 -19.35 16.29 22.14
N ASP A 288 -19.04 17.32 22.93
CA ASP A 288 -17.67 17.77 23.15
C ASP A 288 -16.84 16.54 23.58
N THR A 289 -15.89 16.15 22.74
CA THR A 289 -15.02 15.00 22.99
C THR A 289 -14.31 15.10 24.34
N ILE A 290 -14.07 16.31 24.84
CA ILE A 290 -13.48 16.55 26.17
C ILE A 290 -14.44 16.14 27.29
N GLU A 291 -15.75 16.37 27.11
CA GLU A 291 -16.78 16.08 28.11
C GLU A 291 -17.12 14.58 28.16
N ILE A 292 -17.12 13.89 27.00
CA ILE A 292 -17.18 12.42 26.96
C ILE A 292 -15.99 11.83 27.70
N TRP A 293 -14.77 12.30 27.42
CA TRP A 293 -13.56 11.79 28.06
C TRP A 293 -13.61 11.93 29.58
N LYS A 294 -14.10 13.07 30.09
CA LYS A 294 -14.29 13.28 31.53
C LYS A 294 -15.32 12.31 32.14
N ARG A 295 -16.46 12.09 31.47
CA ARG A 295 -17.48 11.13 31.93
C ARG A 295 -16.92 9.71 31.98
N VAL A 296 -16.29 9.26 30.91
CA VAL A 296 -15.68 7.91 30.83
C VAL A 296 -14.66 7.71 31.95
N LEU A 297 -13.79 8.70 32.19
CA LEU A 297 -12.75 8.60 33.22
C LEU A 297 -13.35 8.53 34.63
N ASN A 298 -14.39 9.32 34.91
CA ASN A 298 -15.11 9.26 36.19
C ASN A 298 -15.83 7.91 36.38
N THR A 299 -16.52 7.42 35.36
CA THR A 299 -17.23 6.13 35.43
C THR A 299 -16.26 4.95 35.62
N ILE A 300 -15.11 4.97 34.94
CA ILE A 300 -14.04 3.96 35.15
C ILE A 300 -13.52 4.01 36.58
N GLN A 301 -13.36 5.21 37.14
CA GLN A 301 -12.87 5.38 38.50
C GLN A 301 -13.91 4.89 39.53
N GLU A 302 -15.20 5.15 39.31
CA GLU A 302 -16.29 4.61 40.12
C GLU A 302 -16.33 3.08 40.07
N ILE A 303 -16.29 2.48 38.87
CA ILE A 303 -16.25 1.03 38.70
C ILE A 303 -15.03 0.43 39.41
N SER A 304 -13.87 1.08 39.29
CA SER A 304 -12.63 0.64 39.96
C SER A 304 -12.76 0.69 41.48
N THR A 305 -13.41 1.73 42.03
CA THR A 305 -13.68 1.82 43.47
C THR A 305 -14.69 0.77 43.94
N LEU A 306 -15.72 0.50 43.14
CA LEU A 306 -16.74 -0.49 43.45
C LEU A 306 -16.15 -1.90 43.44
N ALA A 307 -15.33 -2.22 42.43
CA ALA A 307 -14.58 -3.46 42.35
C ALA A 307 -13.60 -3.64 43.53
N ALA A 308 -12.92 -2.56 43.93
CA ALA A 308 -12.04 -2.59 45.11
C ALA A 308 -12.82 -2.81 46.41
N SER A 309 -14.00 -2.21 46.57
CA SER A 309 -14.86 -2.43 47.73
C SER A 309 -15.43 -3.85 47.77
N LEU A 310 -15.85 -4.40 46.63
CA LEU A 310 -16.35 -5.78 46.52
C LEU A 310 -15.28 -6.80 46.88
N TYR A 311 -14.06 -6.62 46.40
CA TYR A 311 -12.95 -7.51 46.76
C TYR A 311 -12.56 -7.38 48.23
N THR A 312 -12.57 -6.16 48.79
CA THR A 312 -12.28 -5.96 50.22
C THR A 312 -13.34 -6.62 51.08
N ALA A 313 -14.62 -6.52 50.69
CA ALA A 313 -15.72 -7.20 51.35
C ALA A 313 -15.62 -8.75 51.23
N ALA A 314 -15.14 -9.26 50.10
CA ALA A 314 -15.02 -10.70 49.84
C ALA A 314 -13.77 -11.34 50.48
N THR A 315 -12.68 -10.60 50.62
CA THR A 315 -11.37 -11.14 51.04
C THR A 315 -10.89 -10.62 52.39
N GLY A 316 -11.54 -9.58 52.94
CA GLY A 316 -11.12 -8.88 54.15
C GLY A 316 -9.84 -8.05 53.99
N LEU A 317 -9.29 -7.96 52.77
CA LEU A 317 -8.02 -7.30 52.47
C LEU A 317 -8.24 -6.24 51.36
N PRO A 318 -7.65 -5.04 51.48
CA PRO A 318 -7.81 -4.00 50.48
C PRO A 318 -7.15 -4.38 49.14
N LEU A 319 -7.79 -4.02 48.02
CA LEU A 319 -7.22 -4.19 46.68
C LEU A 319 -5.96 -3.32 46.55
N SER A 320 -4.78 -3.94 46.42
CA SER A 320 -3.55 -3.21 46.14
C SER A 320 -3.63 -2.54 44.77
N ARG A 321 -3.72 -1.20 44.75
CA ARG A 321 -3.62 -0.40 43.52
C ARG A 321 -2.18 -0.41 43.02
N SER A 322 -1.91 -1.17 41.97
CA SER A 322 -0.63 -1.14 41.24
C SER A 322 -0.85 -0.70 39.80
N CYS A 323 -1.01 0.61 39.59
CA CYS A 323 -0.75 1.36 38.34
C CYS A 323 -0.80 2.86 38.72
N SER A 324 0.08 3.77 38.27
CA SER A 324 0.47 4.02 36.88
C SER A 324 1.77 4.83 36.78
N SER A 325 2.58 4.52 35.75
CA SER A 325 3.25 5.52 34.89
C SER A 325 2.65 5.37 33.50
#